data_AF-A0A7C9A2N1-F1
#
_entry.id   AF-A0A7C9A2N1-F1
#
_cell.length_a   1.000
_cell.length_b   1.000
_cell.length_c   1.000
_cell.angle_alpha   90.00
_cell.angle_beta   90.00
_cell.angle_gamma   90.00
#
_symmetry.space_group_name_H-M   'P 1'
#
loop_
_entity.id
_entity.type
_entity.pdbx_description
1 polymer ?
#
loop_
_entity_poly.entity_id
_entity_poly.type
_entity_poly.pdbx_seq_one_letter_code
_entity_poly.pdbx_strand_id
1 'polypeptide(L)'
;MVREQRVETFYAKLRESAMRALNAPEFTDSGIASSPLLIFPSTADVDSLCALKVIFSILESDSIQYACYPVSSFNEIHKYLEPSLSLCPDAPLTILLINWG
;
A
#
# COMPACT_ATOMS: atom_id res chain seq x y z
N MET A 1 -2.52 -12.13 12.64
CA MET A 1 -3.37 -11.14 11.93
C MET A 1 -4.43 -10.65 12.90
N VAL A 2 -4.53 -9.34 13.14
CA VAL A 2 -5.56 -8.75 14.02
C VAL A 2 -6.67 -8.20 13.12
N ARG A 3 -7.92 -8.58 13.39
CA ARG A 3 -9.08 -8.06 12.66
C ARG A 3 -9.50 -6.73 13.26
N GLU A 4 -9.33 -5.64 12.51
CA GLU A 4 -9.92 -4.35 12.87
C GLU A 4 -11.42 -4.37 12.55
N GLN A 5 -12.26 -3.97 13.51
CA GLN A 5 -13.72 -4.00 13.34
C GLN A 5 -14.30 -2.64 12.96
N ARG A 6 -13.53 -1.57 13.14
CA ARG A 6 -13.97 -0.19 12.87
C ARG A 6 -13.23 0.41 11.70
N VAL A 7 -13.98 0.85 10.69
CA VAL A 7 -13.44 1.43 9.47
C VAL A 7 -12.66 2.71 9.77
N GLU A 8 -13.16 3.55 10.69
CA GLU A 8 -12.48 4.78 11.09
C GLU A 8 -11.08 4.49 11.67
N THR A 9 -10.99 3.49 12.56
CA THR A 9 -9.72 3.09 13.19
C THR A 9 -8.76 2.50 12.17
N PHE A 10 -9.28 1.67 11.25
CA PHE A 10 -8.49 1.10 10.17
C PHE A 10 -7.88 2.20 9.29
N TYR A 11 -8.71 3.14 8.84
CA TYR A 11 -8.26 4.20 7.96
C TYR A 11 -7.28 5.16 8.65
N ALA A 12 -7.52 5.51 9.92
CA ALA A 12 -6.59 6.33 10.69
C ALA A 12 -5.19 5.69 10.78
N LYS A 13 -5.12 4.39 11.07
CA LYS A 13 -3.86 3.63 11.14
C LYS A 13 -3.17 3.56 9.77
N LEU A 14 -3.92 3.31 8.70
CA LEU A 14 -3.41 3.27 7.33
C LEU A 14 -2.77 4.63 6.95
N ARG A 15 -3.52 5.71 7.16
CA ARG A 15 -3.10 7.09 6.89
C ARG A 15 -1.85 7.45 7.67
N GLU A 16 -1.82 7.17 8.97
CA GLU A 16 -0.67 7.44 9.81
C GLU A 16 0.58 6.67 9.34
N SER A 17 0.42 5.40 8.98
CA SER A 17 1.53 4.55 8.53
C SER A 17 2.11 5.04 7.19
N ALA A 18 1.24 5.42 6.24
CA ALA A 18 1.66 6.03 4.99
C ALA A 18 2.40 7.36 5.23
N MET A 19 1.89 8.22 6.11
CA MET A 19 2.57 9.50 6.41
C MET A 19 3.95 9.30 7.07
N ARG A 20 4.13 8.28 7.90
CA ARG A 20 5.46 7.98 8.47
C ARG A 20 6.45 7.55 7.41
N ALA A 21 6.01 6.75 6.43
CA ALA A 21 6.86 6.32 5.31
C ALA A 21 7.35 7.51 4.46
N LEU A 22 6.52 8.55 4.30
CA LEU A 22 6.89 9.75 3.56
C LEU A 22 7.92 10.63 4.29
N ASN A 23 7.86 10.67 5.62
CA ASN A 23 8.71 11.55 6.44
C ASN A 23 10.00 10.86 6.93
N ALA A 24 10.26 9.62 6.50
CA ALA A 24 11.50 8.92 6.83
C ALA A 24 12.70 9.60 6.14
N PRO A 25 13.78 9.93 6.87
CA PRO A 25 14.85 10.81 6.39
C PRO A 25 15.84 10.18 5.37
N GLU A 26 15.59 8.97 4.85
CA GLU A 26 16.52 8.27 3.96
C GLU A 26 15.86 7.83 2.66
N PHE A 27 15.82 8.71 1.66
CA PHE A 27 16.00 8.39 0.22
C PHE A 27 15.78 9.65 -0.62
N THR A 28 16.87 10.28 -1.06
CA THR A 28 16.81 11.29 -2.15
C THR A 28 17.68 10.92 -3.35
N ASP A 29 18.14 9.66 -3.46
CA ASP A 29 19.06 9.29 -4.56
C ASP A 29 18.95 7.86 -5.12
N SER A 30 17.87 7.12 -4.84
CA SER A 30 17.62 5.87 -5.56
C SER A 30 16.15 5.80 -5.99
N GLY A 31 15.95 5.79 -7.30
CA GLY A 31 14.66 6.01 -7.98
C GLY A 31 13.65 4.87 -7.86
N ILE A 32 13.51 4.25 -6.69
CA ILE A 32 12.53 3.20 -6.42
C ILE A 32 11.37 3.79 -5.63
N ALA A 33 10.19 3.72 -6.28
CA ALA A 33 8.87 4.16 -5.88
C ALA A 33 8.78 4.86 -4.51
N SER A 34 8.89 6.20 -4.54
CA SER A 34 8.61 7.15 -3.44
C SER A 34 7.13 7.14 -3.00
N SER A 35 6.43 6.01 -3.09
CA SER A 35 5.02 5.88 -2.72
C SER A 35 4.92 5.29 -1.31
N PRO A 36 4.40 6.05 -0.33
CA PRO A 36 4.31 5.60 1.06
C PRO A 36 3.32 4.45 1.30
N LEU A 37 2.48 4.13 0.30
CA LEU A 37 1.49 3.06 0.33
C LEU A 37 1.53 2.25 -0.97
N LEU A 38 1.75 0.94 -0.85
CA LEU A 38 1.65 0.00 -1.97
C LEU A 38 0.30 -0.75 -1.89
N ILE A 39 -0.47 -0.74 -2.98
CA ILE A 39 -1.79 -1.36 -3.05
C ILE A 39 -1.75 -2.50 -4.06
N PHE A 40 -2.13 -3.69 -3.60
CA PHE A 40 -2.18 -4.91 -4.42
C PHE A 40 -3.61 -5.44 -4.49
N PRO A 41 -4.42 -5.00 -5.47
CA PRO A 41 -5.72 -5.60 -5.71
C PRO A 41 -5.59 -6.94 -6.43
N SER A 42 -6.44 -7.89 -6.05
CA SER A 42 -6.62 -9.14 -6.80
C SER A 42 -7.21 -8.85 -8.18
N THR A 43 -6.68 -9.50 -9.22
CA THR A 43 -7.28 -9.49 -10.56
C THR A 43 -8.31 -10.59 -10.77
N ALA A 44 -8.59 -11.41 -9.74
CA ALA A 44 -9.49 -12.56 -9.85
C ALA A 44 -10.99 -12.17 -9.84
N ASP A 45 -11.31 -10.98 -9.36
CA ASP A 45 -12.69 -10.55 -9.10
C ASP A 45 -12.89 -9.05 -9.37
N VAL A 46 -14.12 -8.69 -9.74
CA VAL A 46 -14.51 -7.31 -9.99
C VAL A 46 -14.66 -6.51 -8.69
N ASP A 47 -14.91 -7.17 -7.57
CA ASP A 47 -15.10 -6.52 -6.26
C ASP A 47 -13.83 -5.77 -5.84
N SER A 48 -12.65 -6.32 -6.17
CA SER A 48 -11.35 -5.69 -5.98
C SER A 48 -11.25 -4.35 -6.72
N LEU A 49 -11.77 -4.25 -7.94
CA LEU A 49 -11.80 -2.99 -8.70
C LEU A 49 -12.79 -1.98 -8.10
N CYS A 50 -13.95 -2.46 -7.66
CA CYS A 50 -14.95 -1.63 -6.99
C CYS A 50 -14.39 -1.04 -5.69
N ALA A 51 -13.77 -1.86 -4.85
CA ALA A 51 -13.11 -1.45 -3.62
C ALA A 51 -11.97 -0.46 -3.91
N LEU A 52 -11.13 -0.77 -4.92
CA LEU A 52 -10.03 0.10 -5.34
C LEU A 52 -10.52 1.49 -5.75
N LYS A 53 -11.63 1.58 -6.48
CA LYS A 53 -12.20 2.87 -6.92
C LYS A 53 -12.62 3.75 -5.73
N VAL A 54 -13.25 3.13 -4.72
CA VAL A 54 -13.63 3.83 -3.48
C VAL A 54 -12.38 4.27 -2.72
N ILE A 55 -11.40 3.37 -2.56
CA ILE A 55 -10.15 3.65 -1.85
C ILE A 55 -9.36 4.77 -2.51
N PHE A 56 -9.21 4.78 -3.84
CA PHE A 56 -8.54 5.87 -4.57
C PHE A 56 -9.18 7.21 -4.28
N SER A 57 -10.52 7.29 -4.34
CA SER A 57 -11.24 8.54 -4.06
C SER A 57 -10.97 9.06 -2.65
N ILE A 58 -10.84 8.16 -1.66
CA ILE A 58 -10.51 8.52 -0.28
C ILE A 58 -9.05 8.99 -0.16
N LEU A 59 -8.10 8.22 -0.70
CA LEU A 59 -6.67 8.54 -0.63
C LEU A 59 -6.34 9.85 -1.35
N GLU A 60 -6.91 10.06 -2.54
CA GLU A 60 -6.79 11.30 -3.31
C GLU A 60 -7.34 12.49 -2.52
N SER A 61 -8.50 12.33 -1.84
CA SER A 61 -9.08 13.41 -1.02
C SER A 61 -8.18 13.84 0.15
N ASP A 62 -7.41 12.90 0.69
CA ASP A 62 -6.45 13.14 1.78
C ASP A 62 -5.02 13.40 1.27
N SER A 63 -4.83 13.52 -0.05
CA SER A 63 -3.52 13.74 -0.70
C SER A 63 -2.46 12.70 -0.33
N ILE A 64 -2.87 11.45 -0.12
CA ILE A 64 -1.98 10.34 0.19
C ILE A 64 -1.42 9.78 -1.12
N GLN A 65 -0.10 9.76 -1.24
CA GLN A 65 0.56 9.13 -2.38
C GLN A 65 0.51 7.60 -2.27
N TYR A 66 0.26 6.93 -3.40
CA TYR A 66 0.22 5.47 -3.45
C TYR A 66 0.70 4.95 -4.81
N ALA A 67 1.12 3.69 -4.83
CA ALA A 67 1.33 2.93 -6.05
C ALA A 67 0.40 1.70 -6.05
N CYS A 68 -0.19 1.40 -7.21
CA CYS A 68 -1.12 0.29 -7.36
C CYS A 68 -0.56 -0.73 -8.35
N TYR A 69 -0.51 -1.99 -7.92
CA TYR A 69 -0.03 -3.13 -8.70
C TYR A 69 -1.08 -4.23 -8.68
N PRO A 70 -2.00 -4.28 -9.65
CA PRO A 70 -2.91 -5.40 -9.79
C PRO A 70 -2.11 -6.70 -9.98
N VAL A 71 -2.44 -7.72 -9.19
CA VAL A 71 -1.72 -9.01 -9.23
C VAL A 71 -2.67 -10.18 -9.39
N SER A 72 -2.22 -11.23 -10.05
CA SER A 72 -3.01 -12.45 -10.28
C SER A 72 -2.66 -13.58 -9.29
N SER A 73 -1.54 -13.43 -8.58
CA SER A 73 -1.07 -14.38 -7.58
C SER A 73 -0.26 -13.71 -6.48
N PHE A 74 -0.20 -14.32 -5.29
CA PHE A 74 0.60 -13.83 -4.17
C PHE A 74 2.11 -13.79 -4.49
N ASN A 75 2.59 -14.68 -5.35
CA ASN A 75 3.99 -14.72 -5.78
C ASN A 75 4.42 -13.46 -6.55
N GLU A 76 3.49 -12.77 -7.21
CA GLU A 76 3.79 -11.50 -7.88
C GLU A 76 4.07 -10.38 -6.89
N ILE A 77 3.41 -10.38 -5.72
CA ILE A 77 3.62 -9.36 -4.67
C ILE A 77 5.10 -9.35 -4.25
N HIS A 78 5.70 -10.53 -4.05
CA HIS A 78 7.10 -10.64 -3.67
C HIS A 78 8.06 -9.96 -4.68
N LYS A 79 7.74 -10.00 -5.98
CA LYS A 79 8.57 -9.35 -7.02
C LYS A 79 8.58 -7.82 -6.88
N TYR A 80 7.49 -7.23 -6.40
CA TYR A 80 7.38 -5.79 -6.17
C TYR A 80 7.97 -5.37 -4.82
N LEU A 81 7.96 -6.26 -3.83
CA LEU A 81 8.50 -6.00 -2.50
C LEU A 81 10.02 -6.22 -2.40
N GLU A 82 10.58 -7.19 -3.13
CA GLU A 82 11.99 -7.55 -3.06
C GLU A 82 12.95 -6.38 -3.34
N PRO A 83 12.74 -5.50 -4.34
CA PRO A 83 13.57 -4.33 -4.54
C PRO A 83 13.46 -3.33 -3.39
N SER A 84 12.25 -3.14 -2.86
CA SER A 84 11.98 -2.16 -1.79
C SER A 84 12.61 -2.60 -0.46
N LEU A 85 12.53 -3.89 -0.13
CA LEU A 85 13.08 -4.47 1.09
C LEU A 85 14.61 -4.62 1.06
N SER A 86 15.20 -4.83 -0.12
CA SER A 86 16.66 -4.99 -0.26
C SER A 86 17.42 -3.66 -0.19
N LEU A 87 16.78 -2.55 -0.54
CA LEU A 87 17.40 -1.23 -0.56
C LEU A 87 17.25 -0.46 0.75
N CYS A 88 16.14 -0.64 1.45
CA CYS A 88 15.95 -0.01 2.75
C CYS A 88 15.17 -0.97 3.68
N PRO A 89 15.86 -1.95 4.30
CA PRO A 89 15.23 -2.94 5.16
C PRO A 89 14.57 -2.33 6.41
N ASP A 90 15.02 -1.13 6.82
CA ASP A 90 14.51 -0.40 7.99
C ASP A 90 13.46 0.66 7.65
N ALA A 91 13.14 0.89 6.36
CA ALA A 91 12.10 1.84 5.98
C ALA A 91 10.70 1.27 6.34
N PRO A 92 9.83 2.06 7.00
CA PRO A 92 8.47 1.63 7.27
C PRO A 92 7.68 1.50 5.96
N LEU A 93 7.29 0.27 5.63
CA LEU A 93 6.51 -0.03 4.43
C LEU A 93 5.05 -0.27 4.79
N THR A 94 4.13 0.46 4.13
CA THR A 94 2.69 0.23 4.28
C THR A 94 2.15 -0.48 3.05
N ILE A 95 1.50 -1.63 3.27
CA ILE A 95 0.92 -2.46 2.20
C ILE A 95 -0.58 -2.61 2.44
N LEU A 96 -1.37 -2.41 1.39
CA LEU A 96 -2.81 -2.70 1.36
C LEU A 96 -3.08 -3.83 0.36
N LEU A 97 -3.55 -4.95 0.88
CA LEU A 97 -3.98 -6.09 0.08
C LEU A 97 -5.50 -6.07 -0.06
N ILE A 98 -6.02 -6.10 -1.29
CA ILE A 98 -7.47 -6.12 -1.55
C ILE A 98 -7.83 -7.49 -2.13
N ASN A 99 -8.76 -8.17 -1.44
CA ASN A 99 -9.22 -9.52 -1.75
C ASN A 99 -8.12 -10.59 -1.81
N TRP A 100 -7.09 -10.43 -0.99
CA TRP A 100 -6.10 -11.47 -0.66
C TRP A 100 -6.34 -11.92 0.77
N GLY A 101 -7.14 -12.98 0.94
CA GLY A 101 -7.47 -13.59 2.22
C GLY A 101 -6.44 -14.63 2.64
#